data_AF-A0A0F4R911-F1
#
_entry.id   AF-A0A0F4R911-F1
#
_cell.length_a   1.000
_cell.length_b   1.000
_cell.length_c   1.000
_cell.angle_alpha   90.00
_cell.angle_beta   90.00
_cell.angle_gamma   90.00
#
_symmetry.space_group_name_H-M   'P 1'
#
loop_
_entity.id
_entity.type
_entity.pdbx_description
1 polymer ?
#
loop_
_entity_poly.entity_id
_entity_poly.type
_entity_poly.pdbx_seq_one_letter_code
_entity_poly.pdbx_strand_id
1 'polypeptide(L)'
;MTSKRTFEALVAREVDTQKAQELVDRGYTLSKLKEMQKNKLKEIGLEENSISIISKEARSPIPTETVSKLLHESKRICCVCREPNRSVVIHHINQWSESKDHSERNLVVLCLEHHNDAHTTRDLSLSLTKRQLKDHKKAWTEAVKRKDSRAILGIMDTDGSMWDYINHNRMFQLAKKSKINLTQSPYFYAVKENGMVNSLGLIQDTSKWEIDSKPTFRLYDCGEGTTLYYYTSSILEQLIRKIPVVDITHRWSIGELKTLLSPGIFICLRGAYYYKSISDVNRGRNRIKRGYRRKSKIRVDFQFDAWEATSCTSDACHLSGRKSSMAILLVKSVSVKNEWLNITASCLAIGSGFSNEDSSVSWYVDDDEFEYAM
;
A
#
# COMPACT_ATOMS: atom_id res chain seq x y z
N MET A 1 33.55 -6.73 -4.46
CA MET A 1 33.98 -5.33 -4.23
C MET A 1 33.62 -4.82 -2.82
N THR A 2 32.46 -5.14 -2.25
CA THR A 2 31.99 -4.61 -0.94
C THR A 2 32.73 -5.18 0.28
N SER A 3 33.20 -6.44 0.24
CA SER A 3 33.93 -7.07 1.35
C SER A 3 35.31 -6.44 1.56
N LYS A 4 36.07 -6.22 0.48
CA LYS A 4 37.41 -5.60 0.51
C LYS A 4 37.38 -4.18 1.10
N ARG A 5 36.42 -3.35 0.68
CA ARG A 5 36.22 -2.00 1.23
C ARG A 5 35.87 -2.02 2.73
N THR A 6 35.07 -3.00 3.15
CA THR A 6 34.70 -3.14 4.56
C THR A 6 35.91 -3.56 5.39
N PHE A 7 36.69 -4.53 4.92
CA PHE A 7 37.93 -4.96 5.56
C PHE A 7 38.91 -3.80 5.75
N GLU A 8 39.23 -3.08 4.68
CA GLU A 8 40.13 -1.91 4.71
C GLU A 8 39.64 -0.84 5.70
N ALA A 9 38.33 -0.61 5.76
CA ALA A 9 37.75 0.32 6.71
C ALA A 9 37.88 -0.14 8.17
N LEU A 10 37.78 -1.44 8.47
CA LEU A 10 37.96 -1.95 9.83
C LEU A 10 39.41 -1.84 10.27
N VAL A 11 40.35 -2.23 9.42
CA VAL A 11 41.79 -2.13 9.70
C VAL A 11 42.21 -0.68 9.94
N ALA A 12 41.69 0.28 9.16
CA ALA A 12 41.93 1.71 9.35
C ALA A 12 41.41 2.27 10.69
N ARG A 13 40.61 1.49 11.44
CA ARG A 13 40.06 1.83 12.77
C ARG A 13 40.67 0.94 13.85
N GLU A 14 41.86 0.44 13.58
CA GLU A 14 42.66 -0.37 14.52
C GLU A 14 41.92 -1.64 14.96
N VAL A 15 41.13 -2.23 14.07
CA VAL A 15 40.64 -3.59 14.24
C VAL A 15 41.72 -4.53 13.73
N ASP A 16 42.12 -5.50 14.55
CA ASP A 16 43.07 -6.54 14.17
C ASP A 16 42.68 -7.20 12.84
N THR A 17 43.65 -7.49 11.99
CA THR A 17 43.41 -8.00 10.63
C THR A 17 42.71 -9.35 10.60
N GLN A 18 43.02 -10.26 11.53
CA GLN A 18 42.33 -11.54 11.65
C GLN A 18 40.88 -11.32 12.08
N LYS A 19 40.66 -10.42 13.04
CA LYS A 19 39.32 -10.07 13.51
C LYS A 19 38.48 -9.34 12.46
N ALA A 20 39.09 -8.44 11.70
CA ALA A 20 38.45 -7.71 10.61
C ALA A 20 37.97 -8.67 9.52
N GLN A 21 38.76 -9.69 9.18
CA GLN A 21 38.38 -10.72 8.23
C GLN A 21 37.21 -11.57 8.76
N GLU A 22 37.28 -12.02 10.03
CA GLU A 22 36.20 -12.77 10.69
C GLU A 22 34.86 -11.99 10.67
N LEU A 23 34.90 -10.69 10.96
CA LEU A 23 33.70 -9.83 10.96
C LEU A 23 33.10 -9.70 9.55
N VAL A 24 33.95 -9.53 8.53
CA VAL A 24 33.51 -9.47 7.13
C VAL A 24 32.89 -10.80 6.68
N ASP A 25 33.49 -11.93 7.04
CA ASP A 25 33.00 -13.26 6.70
C ASP A 25 31.66 -13.56 7.39
N ARG A 26 31.47 -13.03 8.60
CA ARG A 26 30.19 -13.05 9.33
C ARG A 26 29.16 -12.03 8.82
N GLY A 27 29.49 -11.27 7.77
CA GLY A 27 28.58 -10.32 7.12
C GLY A 27 28.37 -9.00 7.88
N TYR A 28 29.27 -8.65 8.80
CA TYR A 28 29.28 -7.33 9.43
C TYR A 28 29.81 -6.29 8.45
N THR A 29 29.23 -5.10 8.51
CA THR A 29 29.68 -3.92 7.78
C THR A 29 30.00 -2.82 8.77
N LEU A 30 30.81 -1.83 8.37
CA LEU A 30 31.11 -0.69 9.23
C LEU A 30 29.83 0.03 9.70
N SER A 31 28.81 0.16 8.83
CA SER A 31 27.52 0.76 9.24
C SER A 31 26.83 -0.07 10.33
N LYS A 32 26.80 -1.41 10.18
CA LYS A 32 26.23 -2.29 11.21
C LYS A 32 26.95 -2.13 12.55
N LEU A 33 28.28 -2.02 12.54
CA LEU A 33 29.04 -1.82 13.78
C LEU A 33 28.77 -0.45 14.41
N LYS A 34 28.61 0.62 13.62
CA LYS A 34 28.25 1.96 14.12
C LYS A 34 26.85 2.02 14.75
N GLU A 35 25.96 1.15 14.31
CA GLU A 35 24.59 1.00 14.83
C GLU A 35 24.52 0.13 16.10
N MET A 36 25.61 -0.58 16.45
CA MET A 36 25.65 -1.44 17.64
C MET A 36 26.01 -0.66 18.90
N GLN A 37 25.43 -1.10 20.02
CA GLN A 37 25.78 -0.62 21.34
C GLN A 37 27.18 -1.12 21.76
N LYS A 38 27.88 -0.35 22.59
CA LYS A 38 29.27 -0.66 23.00
C LYS A 38 29.42 -2.04 23.63
N ASN A 39 28.47 -2.48 24.44
CA ASN A 39 28.47 -3.82 25.04
C ASN A 39 28.44 -4.93 23.99
N LYS A 40 27.60 -4.81 22.95
CA LYS A 40 27.55 -5.77 21.86
C LYS A 40 28.82 -5.77 21.01
N LEU A 41 29.47 -4.61 20.87
CA LEU A 41 30.77 -4.53 20.19
C LEU A 41 31.86 -5.29 20.96
N LYS A 42 31.83 -5.25 22.31
CA LYS A 42 32.71 -6.08 23.15
C LYS A 42 32.40 -7.57 23.01
N GLU A 43 31.12 -7.95 23.02
CA GLU A 43 30.68 -9.35 22.87
C GLU A 43 31.13 -9.97 21.54
N ILE A 44 31.19 -9.19 20.46
CA ILE A 44 31.72 -9.67 19.17
C ILE A 44 33.26 -9.69 19.12
N GLY A 45 33.94 -9.29 20.19
CA GLY A 45 35.39 -9.36 20.35
C GLY A 45 36.16 -8.16 19.80
N LEU A 46 35.55 -6.97 19.77
CA LEU A 46 36.30 -5.74 19.48
C LEU A 46 36.94 -5.18 20.75
N GLU A 47 38.15 -4.66 20.60
CA GLU A 47 38.90 -4.01 21.68
C GLU A 47 38.35 -2.61 21.98
N GLU A 48 38.56 -2.13 23.21
CA GLU A 48 38.05 -0.83 23.67
C GLU A 48 38.52 0.33 22.78
N ASN A 49 39.75 0.25 22.26
CA ASN A 49 40.31 1.29 21.41
C ASN A 49 39.55 1.40 20.08
N SER A 50 39.40 0.28 19.36
CA SER A 50 38.63 0.23 18.11
C SER A 50 37.15 0.59 18.33
N ILE A 51 36.55 0.17 19.45
CA ILE A 51 35.18 0.57 19.84
C ILE A 51 35.09 2.08 20.01
N SER A 52 36.08 2.70 20.64
CA SER A 52 36.12 4.14 20.87
C SER A 52 36.17 4.91 19.54
N ILE A 53 37.00 4.44 18.60
CA ILE A 53 37.14 5.02 17.26
C ILE A 53 35.82 4.91 16.51
N ILE A 54 35.26 3.69 16.40
CA ILE A 54 34.00 3.42 15.70
C ILE A 54 32.84 4.24 16.31
N SER A 55 32.81 4.41 17.63
CA SER A 55 31.76 5.14 18.34
C SER A 55 31.80 6.65 18.11
N LYS A 56 33.00 7.22 17.91
CA LYS A 56 33.24 8.66 17.70
C LYS A 56 33.04 9.10 16.26
N GLU A 57 33.01 8.17 15.31
CA GLU A 57 32.82 8.52 13.91
C GLU A 57 31.44 9.12 13.61
N ALA A 58 31.41 9.88 12.51
CA ALA A 58 30.19 10.42 11.96
C ALA A 58 29.11 9.34 11.80
N ARG A 59 27.91 9.70 12.26
CA ARG A 59 26.69 8.91 12.17
C ARG A 59 26.45 8.46 10.72
N SER A 60 26.06 7.20 10.56
CA SER A 60 25.59 6.69 9.27
C SER A 60 24.35 7.45 8.78
N PRO A 61 24.19 7.66 7.47
CA PRO A 61 22.95 8.22 6.95
C PRO A 61 21.76 7.31 7.28
N ILE A 62 20.58 7.91 7.49
CA ILE A 62 19.34 7.12 7.63
C ILE A 62 19.13 6.38 6.30
N PRO A 63 18.84 5.06 6.33
CA PRO A 63 18.55 4.30 5.11
C PRO A 63 17.48 4.98 4.26
N THR A 64 17.71 5.09 2.95
CA THR A 64 16.81 5.78 2.01
C THR A 64 15.39 5.23 2.05
N GLU A 65 15.23 3.92 2.20
CA GLU A 65 13.93 3.26 2.34
C GLU A 65 13.18 3.79 3.58
N THR A 66 13.85 3.87 4.74
CA THR A 66 13.26 4.43 5.96
C THR A 66 12.84 5.90 5.77
N VAL A 67 13.67 6.70 5.09
CA VAL A 67 13.36 8.10 4.77
C VAL A 67 12.11 8.20 3.90
N SER A 68 12.06 7.46 2.78
CA SER A 68 10.93 7.46 1.85
C SER A 68 9.63 7.03 2.54
N LYS A 69 9.69 6.01 3.40
CA LYS A 69 8.54 5.55 4.18
C LYS A 69 8.02 6.62 5.13
N LEU A 70 8.89 7.22 5.94
CA LEU A 70 8.51 8.25 6.92
C LEU A 70 7.88 9.47 6.24
N LEU A 71 8.47 9.91 5.12
CA LEU A 71 7.97 11.04 4.35
C LEU A 71 6.63 10.73 3.68
N HIS A 72 6.39 9.49 3.26
CA HIS A 72 5.10 9.06 2.75
C HIS A 72 4.03 9.06 3.85
N GLU A 73 4.29 8.37 4.96
CA GLU A 73 3.34 8.20 6.05
C GLU A 73 2.99 9.52 6.76
N SER A 74 3.87 10.51 6.68
CA SER A 74 3.62 11.87 7.18
C SER A 74 3.05 12.82 6.14
N LYS A 75 2.87 12.39 4.88
CA LYS A 75 2.60 13.26 3.71
C LYS A 75 3.58 14.44 3.59
N ARG A 76 4.86 14.22 3.94
CA ARG A 76 5.92 15.24 3.98
C ARG A 76 5.58 16.46 4.82
N ILE A 77 4.77 16.27 5.85
CA ILE A 77 4.30 17.33 6.75
C ILE A 77 4.73 17.02 8.18
N CYS A 78 4.94 18.07 8.98
CA CYS A 78 5.27 17.96 10.40
C CYS A 78 4.18 17.18 11.16
N CYS A 79 4.57 16.16 11.94
CA CYS A 79 3.63 15.37 12.74
C CYS A 79 2.94 16.18 13.86
N VAL A 80 3.53 17.32 14.27
CA VAL A 80 3.03 18.17 15.35
C VAL A 80 2.03 19.21 14.84
N CYS A 81 2.46 20.25 14.13
CA CYS A 81 1.56 21.31 13.63
C CYS A 81 0.74 20.93 12.41
N ARG A 82 1.22 19.97 11.60
CA ARG A 82 0.54 19.48 10.39
C ARG A 82 0.31 20.54 9.31
N GLU A 83 1.05 21.64 9.36
CA GLU A 83 0.94 22.71 8.37
C GLU A 83 1.59 22.30 7.04
N PRO A 84 0.88 22.48 5.91
CA PRO A 84 1.47 22.27 4.59
C PRO A 84 2.54 23.33 4.31
N ASN A 85 3.39 23.08 3.30
CA ASN A 85 4.41 24.01 2.79
C ASN A 85 5.55 24.41 3.75
N ARG A 86 5.60 23.84 4.96
CA ARG A 86 6.78 23.97 5.83
C ARG A 86 7.87 22.98 5.42
N SER A 87 9.12 23.43 5.42
CA SER A 87 10.27 22.53 5.27
C SER A 87 10.35 21.57 6.46
N VAL A 88 10.56 20.29 6.17
CA VAL A 88 10.59 19.22 7.17
C VAL A 88 11.95 18.52 7.25
N VAL A 89 12.25 18.01 8.43
CA VAL A 89 13.44 17.22 8.76
C VAL A 89 13.02 15.95 9.50
N ILE A 90 13.85 14.91 9.41
CA ILE A 90 13.65 13.68 10.17
C ILE A 90 14.44 13.77 11.47
N HIS A 91 13.71 13.71 12.58
CA HIS A 91 14.23 13.79 13.94
C HIS A 91 14.24 12.42 14.63
N HIS A 92 15.27 12.18 15.44
CA HIS A 92 15.43 11.00 16.29
C HIS A 92 14.74 11.22 17.65
N ILE A 93 13.65 10.51 17.92
CA ILE A 93 12.90 10.62 19.20
C ILE A 93 13.80 10.31 20.40
N ASN A 94 14.57 9.21 20.34
CA ASN A 94 15.72 9.00 21.21
C ASN A 94 16.96 9.36 20.42
N GLN A 95 17.78 10.25 20.99
CA GLN A 95 18.97 10.77 20.31
C GLN A 95 19.86 9.64 19.80
N TRP A 96 20.49 9.88 18.66
CA TRP A 96 21.38 8.91 18.03
C TRP A 96 22.57 8.52 18.92
N SER A 97 23.14 9.49 19.63
CA SER A 97 24.25 9.30 20.57
C SER A 97 23.96 8.20 21.60
N GLU A 98 22.71 8.14 22.08
CA GLU A 98 22.24 7.17 23.08
C GLU A 98 21.75 5.87 22.43
N SER A 99 20.89 5.99 21.41
CA SER A 99 20.12 4.85 20.89
C SER A 99 20.83 4.07 19.80
N LYS A 100 21.64 4.76 18.97
CA LYS A 100 22.18 4.23 17.70
C LYS A 100 21.08 3.60 16.80
N ASP A 101 19.85 4.10 16.90
CA ASP A 101 18.66 3.47 16.32
C ASP A 101 18.08 4.31 15.15
N HIS A 102 18.20 3.78 13.93
CA HIS A 102 17.57 4.30 12.71
C HIS A 102 16.21 3.66 12.38
N SER A 103 15.67 2.83 13.26
CA SER A 103 14.36 2.22 13.05
C SER A 103 13.27 3.29 13.00
N GLU A 104 12.27 3.04 12.17
CA GLU A 104 11.13 3.94 11.96
C GLU A 104 10.47 4.34 13.29
N ARG A 105 10.35 3.42 14.25
CA ARG A 105 9.77 3.70 15.58
C ARG A 105 10.51 4.79 16.37
N ASN A 106 11.78 5.04 16.05
CA ASN A 106 12.61 6.06 16.70
C ASN A 106 12.70 7.36 15.88
N LEU A 107 12.03 7.45 14.74
CA LEU A 107 12.11 8.58 13.83
C LEU A 107 10.75 9.28 13.68
N VAL A 108 10.76 10.61 13.60
CA VAL A 108 9.56 11.45 13.40
C VAL A 108 9.87 12.59 12.43
N VAL A 109 8.88 12.96 11.60
CA VAL A 109 9.00 14.08 10.66
C VAL A 109 8.51 15.37 11.35
N LEU A 110 9.36 16.39 11.42
CA LEU A 110 9.08 17.67 12.08
C LEU A 110 9.43 18.83 11.15
N CYS A 111 8.74 19.96 11.27
CA CYS A 111 9.23 21.22 10.70
C CYS A 111 10.40 21.75 11.55
N LEU A 112 11.15 22.71 11.03
CA LEU A 112 12.32 23.27 11.71
C LEU A 112 12.00 23.84 13.10
N GLU A 113 10.84 24.47 13.28
CA GLU A 113 10.39 25.02 14.55
C GLU A 113 10.20 23.93 15.62
N HIS A 114 9.37 22.92 15.35
CA HIS A 114 9.14 21.81 16.29
C HIS A 114 10.36 20.90 16.43
N HIS A 115 11.24 20.85 15.43
CA HIS A 115 12.55 20.20 15.57
C HIS A 115 13.37 20.89 16.65
N ASN A 116 13.40 22.23 16.67
CA ASN A 116 14.09 22.99 17.71
C ASN A 116 13.43 22.79 19.08
N ASP A 117 12.11 22.77 19.16
CA ASP A 117 11.39 22.53 20.42
C ASP A 117 11.62 21.12 21.00
N ALA A 118 11.93 20.14 20.14
CA ALA A 118 12.31 18.79 20.54
C ALA A 118 13.79 18.67 20.95
N HIS A 119 14.66 19.54 20.43
CA HIS A 119 16.09 19.54 20.75
C HIS A 119 16.46 20.41 21.96
N THR A 120 15.69 21.45 22.23
CA THR A 120 16.05 22.50 23.20
C THR A 120 15.21 22.37 24.47
N THR A 121 15.86 22.16 25.60
CA THR A 121 15.26 22.42 26.92
C THR A 121 15.22 23.92 27.13
N ARG A 122 14.02 24.50 27.31
CA ARG A 122 13.84 25.93 27.59
C ARG A 122 13.22 26.08 28.98
N ASP A 123 13.67 27.07 29.73
CA ASP A 123 13.23 27.27 31.12
C ASP A 123 11.79 27.80 31.23
N LEU A 124 11.34 28.60 30.25
CA LEU A 124 10.05 29.29 30.28
C LEU A 124 8.97 28.62 29.41
N SER A 125 9.35 27.90 28.36
CA SER A 125 8.41 27.27 27.42
C SER A 125 8.53 25.76 27.48
N LEU A 126 7.40 25.06 27.47
CA LEU A 126 7.38 23.60 27.47
C LEU A 126 8.02 23.04 26.20
N SER A 127 9.11 22.28 26.36
CA SER A 127 9.74 21.53 25.27
C SER A 127 8.92 20.30 24.87
N LEU A 128 9.06 19.87 23.62
CA LEU A 128 8.40 18.66 23.14
C LEU A 128 9.06 17.41 23.73
N THR A 129 8.32 16.68 24.55
CA THR A 129 8.81 15.43 25.14
C THR A 129 8.83 14.28 24.12
N LYS A 130 9.71 13.29 24.36
CA LYS A 130 9.77 12.05 23.58
C LYS A 130 8.41 11.33 23.49
N ARG A 131 7.61 11.41 24.56
CA ARG A 131 6.25 10.83 24.60
C ARG A 131 5.30 11.59 23.68
N GLN A 132 5.25 12.92 23.77
CA GLN A 132 4.44 13.74 22.88
C GLN A 132 4.79 13.51 21.40
N LEU A 133 6.07 13.40 21.06
CA LEU A 133 6.49 13.09 19.68
C LEU A 133 5.93 11.76 19.17
N LYS A 134 5.96 10.72 20.00
CA LYS A 134 5.37 9.41 19.66
C LYS A 134 3.86 9.52 19.46
N ASP A 135 3.17 10.23 20.35
CA ASP A 135 1.72 10.41 20.29
C ASP A 135 1.31 11.24 19.06
N HIS A 136 2.01 12.34 18.77
CA HIS A 136 1.80 13.14 17.57
C HIS A 136 2.04 12.34 16.29
N LYS A 137 3.14 11.57 16.22
CA LYS A 137 3.43 10.69 15.08
C LYS A 137 2.31 9.68 14.87
N LYS A 138 1.90 8.98 15.94
CA LYS A 138 0.82 7.98 15.86
C LYS A 138 -0.49 8.61 15.39
N ALA A 139 -0.93 9.70 16.04
CA ALA A 139 -2.17 10.38 15.71
C ALA A 139 -2.16 10.92 14.26
N TRP A 140 -1.03 11.46 13.80
CA TRP A 140 -0.93 11.98 12.43
C TRP A 140 -0.95 10.88 11.38
N THR A 141 -0.16 9.82 11.56
CA THR A 141 -0.13 8.69 10.61
C THR A 141 -1.50 7.98 10.52
N GLU A 142 -2.24 7.87 11.64
CA GLU A 142 -3.62 7.39 11.62
C GLU A 142 -4.57 8.36 10.88
N ALA A 143 -4.39 9.67 11.06
CA ALA A 143 -5.18 10.67 10.34
C ALA A 143 -4.90 10.67 8.83
N VAL A 144 -3.64 10.51 8.41
CA VAL A 144 -3.24 10.37 7.01
C VAL A 144 -3.93 9.16 6.37
N LYS A 145 -3.87 7.99 7.01
CA LYS A 145 -4.56 6.78 6.53
C LYS A 145 -6.07 7.02 6.33
N ARG A 146 -6.73 7.70 7.27
CA ARG A 146 -8.16 8.06 7.12
C ARG A 146 -8.41 9.03 5.98
N LYS A 147 -7.53 10.01 5.76
CA LYS A 147 -7.65 10.97 4.65
C LYS A 147 -7.49 10.27 3.30
N ASP A 148 -6.57 9.32 3.18
CA ASP A 148 -6.36 8.56 1.95
C ASP A 148 -7.59 7.70 1.60
N SER A 149 -8.16 7.00 2.58
CA SER A 149 -9.42 6.28 2.40
C SER A 149 -10.56 7.20 1.95
N ARG A 150 -10.66 8.42 2.51
CA ARG A 150 -11.68 9.40 2.08
C ARG A 150 -11.43 9.95 0.69
N ALA A 151 -10.18 10.20 0.31
CA ALA A 151 -9.86 10.68 -1.03
C ALA A 151 -10.27 9.65 -2.10
N ILE A 152 -10.02 8.36 -1.84
CA ILE A 152 -10.46 7.27 -2.72
C ILE A 152 -11.99 7.31 -2.89
N LEU A 153 -12.75 7.52 -1.80
CA LEU A 153 -14.21 7.58 -1.84
C LEU A 153 -14.74 8.87 -2.46
N GLY A 154 -14.11 10.01 -2.22
CA GLY A 154 -14.50 11.28 -2.84
C GLY A 154 -14.31 11.28 -4.35
N ILE A 155 -13.40 10.46 -4.88
CA ILE A 155 -13.31 10.19 -6.32
C ILE A 155 -14.54 9.41 -6.81
N MET A 156 -15.13 8.55 -5.98
CA MET A 156 -16.33 7.80 -6.34
C MET A 156 -17.60 8.66 -6.41
N ASP A 157 -17.61 9.82 -5.74
CA ASP A 157 -18.72 10.77 -5.79
C ASP A 157 -18.76 11.58 -7.12
N THR A 158 -17.91 11.26 -8.11
CA THR A 158 -17.98 11.87 -9.44
C THR A 158 -19.05 11.22 -10.31
N ASP A 159 -19.79 12.04 -11.07
CA ASP A 159 -20.82 11.58 -12.00
C ASP A 159 -20.29 10.52 -12.98
N GLY A 160 -20.98 9.38 -13.04
CA GLY A 160 -20.63 8.25 -13.92
C GLY A 160 -19.66 7.24 -13.31
N SER A 161 -19.23 7.41 -12.06
CA SER A 161 -18.43 6.42 -11.33
C SER A 161 -19.25 5.19 -10.94
N MET A 162 -18.70 3.99 -11.19
CA MET A 162 -19.35 2.73 -10.82
C MET A 162 -18.34 1.61 -10.51
N TRP A 163 -18.73 0.66 -9.66
CA TRP A 163 -17.98 -0.57 -9.49
C TRP A 163 -18.31 -1.53 -10.62
N ASP A 164 -17.29 -2.00 -11.34
CA ASP A 164 -17.41 -2.98 -12.41
C ASP A 164 -17.29 -4.43 -11.90
N TYR A 165 -16.58 -4.61 -10.78
CA TYR A 165 -16.35 -5.90 -10.14
C TYR A 165 -16.17 -5.73 -8.63
N ILE A 166 -16.75 -6.64 -7.85
CA ILE A 166 -16.57 -6.74 -6.40
C ILE A 166 -16.31 -8.19 -6.02
N ASN A 167 -15.21 -8.46 -5.31
CA ASN A 167 -14.93 -9.78 -4.74
C ASN A 167 -15.76 -9.98 -3.47
N HIS A 168 -16.93 -10.61 -3.57
CA HIS A 168 -17.89 -10.70 -2.47
C HIS A 168 -17.34 -11.48 -1.29
N ASN A 169 -16.73 -12.63 -1.57
CA ASN A 169 -16.17 -13.50 -0.53
C ASN A 169 -15.11 -12.74 0.28
N ARG A 170 -14.20 -12.03 -0.40
CA ARG A 170 -13.17 -11.25 0.27
C ARG A 170 -13.78 -10.04 0.99
N MET A 171 -14.72 -9.35 0.37
CA MET A 171 -15.42 -8.19 0.94
C MET A 171 -16.10 -8.57 2.26
N PHE A 172 -16.92 -9.63 2.29
CA PHE A 172 -17.61 -10.07 3.51
C PHE A 172 -16.65 -10.54 4.60
N GLN A 173 -15.58 -11.26 4.25
CA GLN A 173 -14.53 -11.64 5.21
C GLN A 173 -13.90 -10.40 5.88
N LEU A 174 -13.57 -9.39 5.07
CA LEU A 174 -12.98 -8.15 5.55
C LEU A 174 -13.99 -7.29 6.33
N ALA A 175 -15.25 -7.27 5.91
CA ALA A 175 -16.32 -6.55 6.60
C ALA A 175 -16.54 -7.10 8.01
N LYS A 176 -16.56 -8.42 8.17
CA LYS A 176 -16.60 -9.09 9.49
C LYS A 176 -15.39 -8.70 10.35
N LYS A 177 -14.18 -8.75 9.79
CA LYS A 177 -12.94 -8.36 10.50
C LYS A 177 -12.96 -6.89 10.94
N SER A 178 -13.55 -6.02 10.11
CA SER A 178 -13.70 -4.58 10.35
C SER A 178 -14.94 -4.22 11.17
N LYS A 179 -15.65 -5.22 11.71
CA LYS A 179 -16.89 -5.05 12.50
C LYS A 179 -17.90 -4.15 11.78
N ILE A 180 -18.13 -4.40 10.49
CA ILE A 180 -19.17 -3.75 9.70
C ILE A 180 -20.46 -4.54 9.88
N ASN A 181 -21.55 -3.84 10.18
CA ASN A 181 -22.85 -4.46 10.33
C ASN A 181 -23.51 -4.60 8.95
N LEU A 182 -23.54 -5.84 8.44
CA LEU A 182 -24.09 -6.14 7.11
C LEU A 182 -25.61 -5.95 7.02
N THR A 183 -26.31 -5.90 8.15
CA THR A 183 -27.78 -5.78 8.21
C THR A 183 -28.25 -4.33 8.31
N GLN A 184 -27.33 -3.37 8.46
CA GLN A 184 -27.64 -1.94 8.55
C GLN A 184 -27.64 -1.24 7.19
N SER A 185 -27.31 -1.95 6.10
CA SER A 185 -27.42 -1.38 4.76
C SER A 185 -28.90 -1.07 4.45
N PRO A 186 -29.23 0.10 3.87
CA PRO A 186 -30.60 0.42 3.43
C PRO A 186 -31.21 -0.62 2.50
N TYR A 187 -30.37 -1.35 1.77
CA TYR A 187 -30.78 -2.36 0.79
C TYR A 187 -30.93 -3.76 1.38
N PHE A 188 -30.53 -3.98 2.65
CA PHE A 188 -30.50 -5.29 3.29
C PHE A 188 -31.87 -5.98 3.27
N TYR A 189 -32.93 -5.24 3.61
CA TYR A 189 -34.27 -5.79 3.69
C TYR A 189 -34.72 -6.32 2.31
N ALA A 190 -34.58 -5.52 1.26
CA ALA A 190 -34.95 -5.89 -0.10
C ALA A 190 -34.17 -7.09 -0.64
N VAL A 191 -32.84 -7.17 -0.41
CA VAL A 191 -32.07 -8.36 -0.83
C VAL A 191 -32.37 -9.60 0.03
N LYS A 192 -32.83 -9.42 1.26
CA LYS A 192 -33.21 -10.52 2.15
C LYS A 192 -34.58 -11.10 1.78
N GLU A 193 -35.56 -10.25 1.46
CA GLU A 193 -36.87 -10.68 0.97
C GLU A 193 -36.76 -11.54 -0.28
N ASN A 194 -35.84 -11.20 -1.19
CA ASN A 194 -35.58 -11.98 -2.41
C ASN A 194 -34.70 -13.23 -2.17
N GLY A 195 -34.48 -13.64 -0.92
CA GLY A 195 -33.64 -14.79 -0.55
C GLY A 195 -32.16 -14.67 -0.93
N MET A 196 -31.70 -13.52 -1.43
CA MET A 196 -30.34 -13.33 -1.95
C MET A 196 -29.29 -13.30 -0.86
N VAL A 197 -29.66 -12.84 0.34
CA VAL A 197 -28.80 -12.86 1.52
C VAL A 197 -29.47 -13.60 2.67
N ASN A 198 -28.66 -14.15 3.58
CA ASN A 198 -29.18 -14.76 4.81
C ASN A 198 -29.39 -13.71 5.92
N SER A 199 -29.82 -14.16 7.10
CA SER A 199 -30.01 -13.30 8.29
C SER A 199 -28.74 -12.59 8.76
N LEU A 200 -27.56 -13.06 8.34
CA LEU A 200 -26.27 -12.45 8.62
C LEU A 200 -25.84 -11.43 7.55
N GLY A 201 -26.61 -11.26 6.47
CA GLY A 201 -26.25 -10.39 5.33
C GLY A 201 -25.22 -10.99 4.38
N LEU A 202 -25.04 -12.32 4.38
CA LEU A 202 -24.15 -12.99 3.43
C LEU A 202 -24.93 -13.47 2.21
N ILE A 203 -24.36 -13.27 1.02
CA ILE A 203 -24.94 -13.76 -0.23
C ILE A 203 -25.12 -15.28 -0.17
N GLN A 204 -26.32 -15.74 -0.51
CA GLN A 204 -26.67 -17.15 -0.63
C GLN A 204 -26.43 -17.66 -2.05
N ASP A 205 -26.42 -18.99 -2.19
CA ASP A 205 -26.41 -19.61 -3.50
C ASP A 205 -27.60 -19.13 -4.34
N THR A 206 -27.38 -18.89 -5.64
CA THR A 206 -28.40 -18.41 -6.57
C THR A 206 -29.60 -19.36 -6.66
N SER A 207 -29.42 -20.65 -6.37
CA SER A 207 -30.51 -21.62 -6.32
C SER A 207 -31.54 -21.33 -5.23
N LYS A 208 -31.19 -20.54 -4.20
CA LYS A 208 -32.06 -20.19 -3.06
C LYS A 208 -32.75 -18.85 -3.22
N TRP A 209 -32.43 -18.10 -4.26
CA TRP A 209 -33.03 -16.78 -4.45
C TRP A 209 -34.51 -16.96 -4.76
N GLU A 210 -35.34 -16.02 -4.34
CA GLU A 210 -36.79 -16.02 -4.52
C GLU A 210 -37.13 -14.93 -5.56
N ILE A 211 -36.73 -15.20 -6.81
CA ILE A 211 -36.84 -14.27 -7.95
C ILE A 211 -37.21 -15.04 -9.22
N ASP A 212 -37.83 -14.34 -10.17
CA ASP A 212 -38.37 -14.92 -11.41
C ASP A 212 -37.29 -15.54 -12.31
N SER A 213 -36.15 -14.86 -12.46
CA SER A 213 -35.08 -15.28 -13.38
C SER A 213 -33.74 -15.35 -12.65
N LYS A 214 -33.16 -16.55 -12.57
CA LYS A 214 -31.86 -16.75 -11.92
C LYS A 214 -30.71 -16.25 -12.80
N PRO A 215 -29.64 -15.73 -12.17
CA PRO A 215 -28.47 -15.31 -12.91
C PRO A 215 -27.82 -16.45 -13.71
N THR A 216 -27.39 -16.17 -14.94
CA THR A 216 -26.83 -17.18 -15.86
C THR A 216 -25.39 -16.88 -16.27
N PHE A 217 -25.08 -15.67 -16.69
CA PHE A 217 -23.77 -15.28 -17.19
C PHE A 217 -22.91 -14.61 -16.11
N ARG A 218 -23.51 -13.85 -15.20
CA ARG A 218 -22.86 -13.12 -14.10
C ARG A 218 -23.84 -12.93 -12.94
N LEU A 219 -23.36 -12.80 -11.71
CA LEU A 219 -24.18 -12.75 -10.50
C LEU A 219 -25.34 -11.73 -10.54
N TYR A 220 -25.13 -10.61 -11.23
CA TYR A 220 -26.06 -9.48 -11.26
C TYR A 220 -26.98 -9.45 -12.49
N ASP A 221 -26.99 -10.49 -13.35
CA ASP A 221 -27.84 -10.52 -14.54
C ASP A 221 -29.28 -11.02 -14.27
N CYS A 222 -29.92 -10.42 -13.26
CA CYS A 222 -31.32 -10.62 -12.93
C CYS A 222 -32.01 -9.27 -12.62
N GLY A 223 -33.34 -9.24 -12.56
CA GLY A 223 -34.11 -8.00 -12.35
C GLY A 223 -33.75 -7.25 -11.06
N GLU A 224 -33.50 -8.00 -9.99
CA GLU A 224 -33.12 -7.51 -8.67
C GLU A 224 -31.60 -7.26 -8.53
N GLY A 225 -30.83 -7.49 -9.61
CA GLY A 225 -29.38 -7.32 -9.64
C GLY A 225 -28.96 -5.90 -9.23
N THR A 226 -29.75 -4.89 -9.58
CA THR A 226 -29.52 -3.49 -9.15
C THR A 226 -29.55 -3.33 -7.63
N THR A 227 -30.52 -3.96 -6.94
CA THR A 227 -30.63 -3.91 -5.48
C THR A 227 -29.46 -4.64 -4.83
N LEU A 228 -29.06 -5.79 -5.38
CA LEU A 228 -27.88 -6.50 -4.93
C LEU A 228 -26.61 -5.65 -5.11
N TYR A 229 -26.47 -4.96 -6.24
CA TYR A 229 -25.35 -4.06 -6.52
C TYR A 229 -25.23 -2.96 -5.46
N TYR A 230 -26.33 -2.27 -5.16
CA TYR A 230 -26.33 -1.22 -4.15
C TYR A 230 -26.03 -1.74 -2.75
N TYR A 231 -26.55 -2.93 -2.40
CA TYR A 231 -26.22 -3.61 -1.15
C TYR A 231 -24.72 -3.87 -1.02
N THR A 232 -24.12 -4.50 -2.03
CA THR A 232 -22.70 -4.88 -2.02
C THR A 232 -21.78 -3.67 -2.11
N SER A 233 -22.13 -2.66 -2.91
CA SER A 233 -21.34 -1.43 -3.07
C SER A 233 -21.31 -0.63 -1.77
N SER A 234 -22.46 -0.51 -1.08
CA SER A 234 -22.54 0.15 0.23
C SER A 234 -21.63 -0.50 1.28
N ILE A 235 -21.55 -1.84 1.29
CA ILE A 235 -20.67 -2.57 2.20
C ILE A 235 -19.19 -2.36 1.82
N LEU A 236 -18.87 -2.44 0.52
CA LEU A 236 -17.52 -2.20 0.03
C LEU A 236 -17.03 -0.79 0.38
N GLU A 237 -17.87 0.23 0.22
CA GLU A 237 -17.53 1.62 0.57
C GLU A 237 -17.30 1.80 2.07
N GLN A 238 -18.17 1.23 2.90
CA GLN A 238 -17.96 1.20 4.36
C GLN A 238 -16.65 0.49 4.72
N LEU A 239 -16.28 -0.55 3.97
CA LEU A 239 -15.03 -1.26 4.14
C LEU A 239 -13.83 -0.39 3.77
N ILE A 240 -13.86 0.28 2.62
CA ILE A 240 -12.80 1.19 2.16
C ILE A 240 -12.56 2.32 3.18
N ARG A 241 -13.62 2.81 3.86
CA ARG A 241 -13.50 3.79 4.95
C ARG A 241 -12.69 3.27 6.15
N LYS A 242 -12.67 1.96 6.38
CA LYS A 242 -12.05 1.33 7.56
C LYS A 242 -10.70 0.68 7.30
N ILE A 243 -10.43 0.24 6.07
CA ILE A 243 -9.14 -0.38 5.72
C ILE A 243 -8.13 0.68 5.29
N PRO A 244 -6.86 0.57 5.73
CA PRO A 244 -5.80 1.43 5.21
C PRO A 244 -5.49 1.04 3.77
N VAL A 245 -5.69 1.95 2.83
CA VAL A 245 -5.37 1.77 1.40
C VAL A 245 -4.29 2.77 1.00
N VAL A 246 -3.23 2.29 0.38
CA VAL A 246 -2.12 3.12 -0.13
C VAL A 246 -2.40 3.46 -1.59
N ASP A 247 -2.59 4.74 -1.92
CA ASP A 247 -2.69 5.18 -3.31
C ASP A 247 -1.30 5.23 -3.96
N ILE A 248 -1.12 4.42 -5.01
CA ILE A 248 0.10 4.34 -5.80
C ILE A 248 -0.07 4.87 -7.24
N THR A 249 -1.18 5.53 -7.56
CA THR A 249 -1.53 6.00 -8.92
C THR A 249 -0.40 6.79 -9.60
N HIS A 250 0.22 7.72 -8.86
CA HIS A 250 1.29 8.58 -9.34
C HIS A 250 2.70 8.09 -8.94
N ARG A 251 2.83 6.86 -8.45
CA ARG A 251 4.09 6.29 -7.96
C ARG A 251 4.64 5.26 -8.93
N TRP A 252 5.68 5.63 -9.67
CA TRP A 252 6.29 4.78 -10.70
C TRP A 252 7.82 4.62 -10.51
N SER A 253 8.29 4.75 -9.27
CA SER A 253 9.68 4.49 -8.88
C SER A 253 9.80 3.12 -8.21
N ILE A 254 10.71 2.28 -8.72
CA ILE A 254 10.96 0.93 -8.15
C ILE A 254 11.41 1.02 -6.68
N GLY A 255 12.32 1.94 -6.36
CA GLY A 255 12.83 2.11 -5.00
C GLY A 255 11.75 2.58 -4.02
N GLU A 256 10.89 3.50 -4.48
CA GLU A 256 9.76 3.99 -3.69
C GLU A 256 8.75 2.86 -3.43
N LEU A 257 8.34 2.13 -4.47
CA LEU A 257 7.35 1.06 -4.32
C LEU A 257 7.85 -0.11 -3.49
N LYS A 258 9.13 -0.50 -3.60
CA LYS A 258 9.73 -1.53 -2.73
C LYS A 258 9.65 -1.18 -1.24
N THR A 259 9.78 0.10 -0.94
CA THR A 259 9.72 0.61 0.43
C THR A 259 8.28 0.62 0.96
N LEU A 260 7.34 1.02 0.11
CA LEU A 260 5.94 1.23 0.49
C LEU A 260 5.13 -0.06 0.53
N LEU A 261 5.48 -1.03 -0.31
CA LEU A 261 4.66 -2.20 -0.55
C LEU A 261 5.25 -3.44 0.11
N SER A 262 4.41 -4.10 0.90
CA SER A 262 4.69 -5.42 1.45
C SER A 262 3.41 -6.29 1.38
N PRO A 263 3.54 -7.62 1.42
CA PRO A 263 2.39 -8.51 1.44
C PRO A 263 1.41 -8.15 2.56
N GLY A 264 0.11 -8.10 2.24
CA GLY A 264 -0.95 -7.75 3.19
C GLY A 264 -1.39 -6.29 3.16
N ILE A 265 -0.69 -5.41 2.45
CA ILE A 265 -1.10 -4.01 2.23
C ILE A 265 -2.17 -3.94 1.14
N PHE A 266 -3.22 -3.14 1.36
CA PHE A 266 -4.14 -2.74 0.31
C PHE A 266 -3.59 -1.53 -0.45
N ILE A 267 -3.67 -1.59 -1.77
CA ILE A 267 -3.30 -0.50 -2.66
C ILE A 267 -4.49 -0.07 -3.51
N CYS A 268 -4.51 1.21 -3.87
CA CYS A 268 -5.36 1.76 -4.91
C CYS A 268 -4.46 2.18 -6.08
N LEU A 269 -4.84 1.81 -7.30
CA LEU A 269 -4.11 2.18 -8.52
C LEU A 269 -5.10 2.51 -9.64
N ARG A 270 -5.03 3.75 -10.14
CA ARG A 270 -5.79 4.21 -11.29
C ARG A 270 -4.98 4.20 -12.60
N GLY A 271 -5.72 4.15 -13.71
CA GLY A 271 -5.24 4.38 -15.07
C GLY A 271 -5.52 3.20 -16.01
N ALA A 272 -4.84 3.16 -17.15
CA ALA A 272 -4.99 2.10 -18.14
C ALA A 272 -4.54 0.70 -17.64
N TYR A 273 -5.48 -0.23 -17.55
CA TYR A 273 -5.30 -1.66 -17.36
C TYR A 273 -5.55 -2.42 -18.67
N TYR A 274 -4.98 -3.61 -18.76
CA TYR A 274 -5.28 -4.61 -19.77
C TYR A 274 -6.01 -5.78 -19.12
N TYR A 275 -7.16 -6.13 -19.68
CA TYR A 275 -8.01 -7.24 -19.24
C TYR A 275 -8.08 -8.31 -20.32
N LYS A 276 -7.88 -9.58 -19.93
CA LYS A 276 -7.94 -10.72 -20.85
C LYS A 276 -8.61 -11.92 -20.16
N SER A 277 -9.52 -12.60 -20.88
CA SER A 277 -10.02 -13.90 -20.43
C SER A 277 -8.91 -14.94 -20.48
N ILE A 278 -8.76 -15.71 -19.41
CA ILE A 278 -7.77 -16.80 -19.32
C ILE A 278 -8.42 -18.16 -19.00
N SER A 279 -9.75 -18.21 -18.95
CA SER A 279 -10.55 -19.43 -18.90
C SER A 279 -11.42 -19.55 -20.15
N ASP A 280 -11.73 -20.79 -20.55
CA ASP A 280 -12.68 -21.08 -21.63
C ASP A 280 -14.15 -21.08 -21.15
N VAL A 281 -14.39 -20.83 -19.87
CA VAL A 281 -15.72 -20.73 -19.27
C VAL A 281 -16.37 -19.41 -19.67
N ASN A 282 -17.58 -19.48 -20.23
CA ASN A 282 -18.33 -18.32 -20.74
C ASN A 282 -19.59 -17.97 -19.94
N ARG A 283 -20.02 -18.83 -19.00
CA ARG A 283 -21.20 -18.64 -18.14
C ARG A 283 -20.95 -19.17 -16.73
N GLY A 284 -21.67 -18.63 -15.74
CA GLY A 284 -21.51 -19.07 -14.35
C GLY A 284 -20.17 -18.66 -13.72
N ARG A 285 -19.79 -19.40 -12.67
CA ARG A 285 -18.53 -19.23 -11.92
C ARG A 285 -17.31 -19.74 -12.70
N ASN A 286 -16.12 -19.36 -12.24
CA ASN A 286 -14.82 -19.71 -12.81
C ASN A 286 -14.53 -19.08 -14.19
N ARG A 287 -15.15 -17.93 -14.47
CA ARG A 287 -14.86 -17.12 -15.66
C ARG A 287 -13.64 -16.25 -15.39
N ILE A 288 -12.47 -16.87 -15.30
CA ILE A 288 -11.26 -16.21 -14.83
C ILE A 288 -10.75 -15.22 -15.87
N LYS A 289 -10.64 -13.96 -15.45
CA LYS A 289 -9.99 -12.88 -16.18
C LYS A 289 -8.70 -12.45 -15.47
N ARG A 290 -7.72 -12.07 -16.26
CA ARG A 290 -6.48 -11.44 -15.80
C ARG A 290 -6.58 -9.94 -16.03
N GLY A 291 -6.33 -9.15 -14.99
CA GLY A 291 -6.10 -7.71 -15.09
C GLY A 291 -4.65 -7.38 -14.81
N TYR A 292 -4.03 -6.55 -15.64
CA TYR A 292 -2.68 -6.06 -15.34
C TYR A 292 -2.45 -4.63 -15.86
N ARG A 293 -1.55 -3.92 -15.18
CA ARG A 293 -1.06 -2.60 -15.60
C ARG A 293 0.46 -2.61 -15.58
N ARG A 294 1.05 -2.01 -16.61
CA ARG A 294 2.51 -1.87 -16.75
C ARG A 294 2.88 -0.44 -17.10
N LYS A 295 3.88 0.13 -16.42
CA LYS A 295 4.48 1.44 -16.71
C LYS A 295 5.84 1.52 -16.00
N SER A 296 6.83 2.15 -16.61
CA SER A 296 8.17 2.38 -16.02
C SER A 296 8.84 1.14 -15.39
N LYS A 297 8.88 0.01 -16.11
CA LYS A 297 9.40 -1.29 -15.62
C LYS A 297 8.72 -1.80 -14.33
N ILE A 298 7.51 -1.34 -14.03
CA ILE A 298 6.67 -1.85 -12.94
C ILE A 298 5.45 -2.51 -13.55
N ARG A 299 5.12 -3.70 -13.04
CA ARG A 299 3.93 -4.47 -13.42
C ARG A 299 3.11 -4.80 -12.18
N VAL A 300 1.83 -4.45 -12.22
CA VAL A 300 0.83 -4.89 -11.24
C VAL A 300 -0.09 -5.90 -11.93
N ASP A 301 -0.24 -7.08 -11.34
CA ASP A 301 -0.92 -8.22 -11.95
C ASP A 301 -1.87 -8.89 -10.96
N PHE A 302 -3.09 -9.21 -11.41
CA PHE A 302 -4.10 -9.91 -10.62
C PHE A 302 -5.04 -10.71 -11.50
N GLN A 303 -5.79 -11.61 -10.87
CA GLN A 303 -6.87 -12.37 -11.49
C GLN A 303 -8.16 -12.17 -10.70
N PHE A 304 -9.29 -12.34 -11.37
CA PHE A 304 -10.63 -12.24 -10.80
C PHE A 304 -11.62 -13.12 -11.57
N ASP A 305 -12.72 -13.49 -10.94
CA ASP A 305 -13.80 -14.24 -11.56
C ASP A 305 -14.85 -13.27 -12.12
N ALA A 306 -15.01 -13.24 -13.43
CA ALA A 306 -15.98 -12.37 -14.11
C ALA A 306 -17.43 -12.71 -13.78
N TRP A 307 -17.70 -13.84 -13.11
CA TRP A 307 -18.99 -14.10 -12.48
C TRP A 307 -19.43 -12.96 -11.57
N GLU A 308 -18.51 -12.30 -10.87
CA GLU A 308 -18.84 -11.21 -9.93
C GLU A 308 -18.86 -9.83 -10.61
N ALA A 309 -18.86 -9.76 -11.94
CA ALA A 309 -19.00 -8.51 -12.68
C ALA A 309 -20.42 -7.93 -12.51
N THR A 310 -20.49 -6.62 -12.27
CA THR A 310 -21.70 -5.93 -11.78
C THR A 310 -22.74 -5.62 -12.85
N SER A 311 -22.38 -5.68 -14.13
CA SER A 311 -23.29 -5.44 -15.26
C SER A 311 -22.78 -6.10 -16.55
N CYS A 312 -23.60 -6.10 -17.61
CA CYS A 312 -23.16 -6.59 -18.92
C CYS A 312 -22.03 -5.74 -19.48
N THR A 313 -22.15 -4.42 -19.35
CA THR A 313 -21.14 -3.46 -19.79
C THR A 313 -19.87 -3.62 -18.97
N SER A 314 -19.97 -3.87 -17.66
CA SER A 314 -18.83 -4.15 -16.81
C SER A 314 -18.05 -5.36 -17.34
N ASP A 315 -18.73 -6.49 -17.58
CA ASP A 315 -18.10 -7.72 -18.05
C ASP A 315 -17.58 -7.61 -19.50
N ALA A 316 -18.43 -7.22 -20.44
CA ALA A 316 -18.13 -7.26 -21.87
C ALA A 316 -17.23 -6.10 -22.33
N CYS A 317 -17.34 -4.93 -21.68
CA CYS A 317 -16.66 -3.71 -22.12
C CYS A 317 -15.58 -3.27 -21.13
N HIS A 318 -15.93 -2.94 -19.87
CA HIS A 318 -14.99 -2.30 -18.94
C HIS A 318 -13.90 -3.24 -18.43
N LEU A 319 -14.21 -4.54 -18.33
CA LEU A 319 -13.30 -5.61 -17.91
C LEU A 319 -12.82 -6.44 -19.10
N SER A 320 -12.62 -5.80 -20.25
CA SER A 320 -12.12 -6.40 -21.48
C SER A 320 -11.21 -5.44 -22.25
N GLY A 321 -10.10 -5.94 -22.78
CA GLY A 321 -9.15 -5.14 -23.55
C GLY A 321 -8.43 -4.08 -22.69
N ARG A 322 -8.02 -2.97 -23.33
CA ARG A 322 -7.36 -1.86 -22.64
C ARG A 322 -8.41 -0.85 -22.15
N LYS A 323 -8.52 -0.65 -20.84
CA LYS A 323 -9.51 0.27 -20.23
C LYS A 323 -8.91 1.08 -19.09
N SER A 324 -9.39 2.32 -18.93
CA SER A 324 -9.06 3.13 -17.77
C SER A 324 -9.93 2.69 -16.59
N SER A 325 -9.30 2.30 -15.49
CA SER A 325 -10.00 1.78 -14.32
C SER A 325 -9.29 2.16 -13.04
N MET A 326 -10.00 2.11 -11.92
CA MET A 326 -9.42 2.03 -10.58
C MET A 326 -9.48 0.57 -10.12
N ALA A 327 -8.39 0.07 -9.54
CA ALA A 327 -8.40 -1.23 -8.87
C ALA A 327 -7.97 -1.09 -7.41
N ILE A 328 -8.71 -1.74 -6.53
CA ILE A 328 -8.35 -1.93 -5.12
C ILE A 328 -7.82 -3.34 -4.96
N LEU A 329 -6.54 -3.44 -4.61
CA LEU A 329 -5.79 -4.69 -4.67
C LEU A 329 -5.12 -4.98 -3.33
N LEU A 330 -5.13 -6.25 -2.92
CA LEU A 330 -4.36 -6.73 -1.78
C LEU A 330 -3.02 -7.29 -2.29
N VAL A 331 -1.92 -6.64 -1.94
CA VAL A 331 -0.58 -7.07 -2.33
C VAL A 331 -0.29 -8.47 -1.75
N LYS A 332 0.10 -9.39 -2.63
CA LYS A 332 0.49 -10.77 -2.28
C LYS A 332 1.98 -10.98 -2.35
N SER A 333 2.63 -10.41 -3.36
CA SER A 333 4.09 -10.42 -3.45
C SER A 333 4.60 -9.19 -4.18
N VAL A 334 5.83 -8.80 -3.84
CA VAL A 334 6.59 -7.77 -4.52
C VAL A 334 7.96 -8.38 -4.81
N SER A 335 8.32 -8.49 -6.09
CA SER A 335 9.58 -9.14 -6.50
C SER A 335 10.18 -8.42 -7.69
N VAL A 336 11.51 -8.45 -7.82
CA VAL A 336 12.19 -7.96 -9.03
C VAL A 336 12.59 -9.16 -9.87
N LYS A 337 12.19 -9.17 -11.14
CA LYS A 337 12.56 -10.20 -12.12
C LYS A 337 12.88 -9.51 -13.44
N ASN A 338 14.04 -9.80 -14.03
CA ASN A 338 14.49 -9.22 -15.31
C ASN A 338 14.39 -7.69 -15.33
N GLU A 339 14.83 -7.01 -14.27
CA GLU A 339 14.70 -5.56 -14.07
C GLU A 339 13.27 -5.01 -13.89
N TRP A 340 12.24 -5.86 -13.95
CA TRP A 340 10.86 -5.47 -13.69
C TRP A 340 10.49 -5.65 -12.22
N LEU A 341 9.92 -4.62 -11.60
CA LEU A 341 9.21 -4.77 -10.34
C LEU A 341 7.84 -5.39 -10.61
N ASN A 342 7.66 -6.63 -10.18
CA ASN A 342 6.42 -7.39 -10.31
C ASN A 342 5.69 -7.39 -8.97
N ILE A 343 4.48 -6.83 -8.98
CA ILE A 343 3.55 -6.80 -7.87
C ILE A 343 2.40 -7.75 -8.23
N THR A 344 2.31 -8.88 -7.54
CA THR A 344 1.13 -9.75 -7.68
C THR A 344 0.14 -9.43 -6.57
N ALA A 345 -1.13 -9.39 -6.92
CA ALA A 345 -2.17 -9.01 -5.98
C ALA A 345 -3.45 -9.82 -6.14
N SER A 346 -4.27 -9.83 -5.09
CA SER A 346 -5.66 -10.28 -5.17
C SER A 346 -6.58 -9.09 -5.36
N CYS A 347 -7.48 -9.16 -6.33
CA CYS A 347 -8.45 -8.10 -6.60
C CYS A 347 -9.57 -8.09 -5.55
N LEU A 348 -9.78 -6.94 -4.91
CA LEU A 348 -10.96 -6.69 -4.07
C LEU A 348 -12.08 -6.04 -4.87
N ALA A 349 -11.77 -5.00 -5.65
CA ALA A 349 -12.75 -4.29 -6.46
C ALA A 349 -12.10 -3.61 -7.67
N ILE A 350 -12.87 -3.42 -8.72
CA ILE A 350 -12.50 -2.66 -9.92
C ILE A 350 -13.68 -1.75 -10.24
N GLY A 351 -13.40 -0.52 -10.65
CA GLY A 351 -14.45 0.33 -11.22
C GLY A 351 -13.93 1.33 -12.25
N SER A 352 -14.88 2.01 -12.87
CA SER A 352 -14.71 2.92 -14.00
C SER A 352 -15.44 4.24 -13.73
N GLY A 353 -15.22 5.24 -14.58
CA GLY A 353 -15.78 6.59 -14.39
C GLY A 353 -15.09 7.44 -13.33
N PHE A 354 -14.19 6.86 -12.53
CA PHE A 354 -13.35 7.58 -11.58
C PHE A 354 -12.40 8.53 -12.32
N SER A 355 -12.61 9.84 -12.18
CA SER A 355 -11.85 10.86 -12.91
C SER A 355 -10.32 10.64 -12.83
N ASN A 356 -9.70 10.67 -14.01
CA ASN A 356 -8.25 10.71 -14.16
C ASN A 356 -7.81 12.16 -13.97
N GLU A 357 -6.88 12.42 -13.05
CA GLU A 357 -6.11 13.69 -13.07
C GLU A 357 -5.15 13.76 -14.27
N ASP A 358 -5.03 12.70 -15.08
CA ASP A 358 -4.31 12.69 -16.37
C ASP A 358 -5.17 13.31 -17.50
N SER A 359 -5.80 14.47 -17.27
CA SER A 359 -6.50 15.26 -18.31
C SER A 359 -5.55 16.04 -19.23
N SER A 360 -4.37 15.47 -19.53
CA SER A 360 -3.45 15.98 -20.55
C SER A 360 -3.16 15.00 -21.69
N VAL A 361 -3.85 13.85 -21.75
CA VAL A 361 -3.80 12.99 -22.94
C VAL A 361 -5.11 13.12 -23.70
N SER A 362 -5.05 14.03 -24.66
CA SER A 362 -5.95 14.16 -25.80
C SER A 362 -6.48 12.80 -26.27
N TRP A 363 -7.80 12.71 -26.44
CA TRP A 363 -8.47 11.63 -27.14
C TRP A 363 -8.12 11.70 -28.63
N TYR A 364 -6.95 11.19 -29.02
CA TYR A 364 -6.73 10.68 -30.36
C TYR A 364 -6.37 9.20 -30.26
N VAL A 365 -7.28 8.41 -30.81
CA VAL A 365 -7.08 7.02 -31.18
C VAL A 365 -6.27 7.08 -32.46
N ASP A 366 -4.97 6.81 -32.40
CA ASP A 366 -4.26 6.30 -33.58
C ASP A 366 -4.44 4.79 -33.58
N ASP A 367 -5.50 4.36 -34.28
CA ASP A 367 -5.57 3.04 -34.87
C ASP A 367 -4.54 3.02 -36.00
N ASP A 368 -3.31 2.57 -35.72
CA ASP A 368 -2.37 2.03 -36.70
C ASP A 368 -1.09 1.60 -35.99
N GLU A 369 -1.04 0.36 -35.51
CA GLU A 369 0.17 -0.48 -35.43
C GLU A 369 -0.23 -1.87 -34.92
N PHE A 370 -0.96 -2.60 -35.78
CA PHE A 370 -1.08 -4.05 -35.70
C PHE A 370 -0.66 -4.62 -37.05
N GLU A 371 0.65 -4.60 -37.32
CA GLU A 371 1.20 -5.46 -38.36
C GLU A 371 2.62 -5.93 -37.98
N TYR A 372 2.78 -7.26 -38.03
CA TYR A 372 4.00 -8.06 -37.99
C TYR A 372 4.83 -8.11 -36.69
N ALA A 373 4.68 -9.23 -35.98
CA ALA A 373 5.82 -10.11 -35.72
C ALA A 373 5.33 -11.55 -35.49
N MET A 374 5.77 -12.44 -36.40
CA MET A 374 5.90 -13.87 -36.17
C MET A 374 6.74 -14.17 -34.93
#